data_AF-A0A2G9TIN6-F1
#
_entry.id   AF-A0A2G9TIN6-F1
#
_cell.length_a   1.000
_cell.length_b   1.000
_cell.length_c   1.000
_cell.angle_alpha   90.00
_cell.angle_beta   90.00
_cell.angle_gamma   90.00
#
_symmetry.space_group_name_H-M   'P 1'
#
loop_
_entity.id
_entity.type
_entity.pdbx_description
1 polymer ?
#
loop_
_entity_poly.entity_id
_entity_poly.type
_entity_poly.pdbx_seq_one_letter_code
_entity_poly.pdbx_strand_id
1 'polypeptide(L)'
;VGVVLLFGHTSSVPRQILYCIFVICCADLLVLCDLSLLVHFQISKQWIFGETICKMFYCVEVLNKFLIPLALVHISRASYKSVSMQDNLKDRPRACMITANILAAATVLMLMVFVGYFSNTNSYWVREKPMTVCNFNPPPYYGKIYG
;
A
#
# COMPACT_ATOMS: atom_id res chain seq x y z
N VAL A 1 -8.73 -17.20 -18.32
CA VAL A 1 -7.50 -17.76 -18.96
C VAL A 1 -6.40 -18.09 -17.94
N GLY A 2 -6.21 -17.31 -16.86
CA GLY A 2 -5.18 -17.61 -15.84
C GLY A 2 -5.44 -18.80 -14.90
N VAL A 3 -6.70 -19.14 -14.62
CA VAL A 3 -7.05 -20.23 -13.67
C VAL A 3 -6.81 -21.63 -14.25
N VAL A 4 -6.83 -21.79 -15.57
CA VAL A 4 -6.67 -23.09 -16.26
C VAL A 4 -5.21 -23.58 -16.24
N LEU A 5 -4.25 -22.68 -15.98
CA LEU A 5 -2.83 -23.05 -15.87
C LEU A 5 -2.43 -23.59 -14.48
N LEU A 6 -3.27 -23.42 -13.45
CA LEU A 6 -2.97 -23.84 -12.07
C LEU A 6 -3.28 -25.33 -11.80
N PHE A 7 -4.11 -25.97 -12.63
CA PHE A 7 -4.56 -27.36 -12.44
C PHE A 7 -4.11 -28.32 -13.55
N GLY A 8 -3.24 -27.88 -14.46
CA GLY A 8 -2.57 -28.78 -15.39
C GLY A 8 -1.50 -29.58 -14.65
N HIS A 9 -1.69 -30.89 -14.56
CA HIS A 9 -0.87 -31.89 -13.84
C HIS A 9 0.59 -32.04 -14.37
N THR A 10 1.12 -31.04 -15.05
CA THR A 10 2.45 -31.10 -15.67
C THR A 10 3.06 -29.72 -15.67
N SER A 11 3.65 -29.29 -14.56
CA SER A 11 4.76 -28.34 -14.64
C SER A 11 5.52 -28.28 -13.33
N SER A 12 6.82 -28.52 -13.45
CA SER A 12 7.85 -28.21 -12.47
C SER A 12 7.97 -26.68 -12.29
N VAL A 13 6.88 -26.01 -11.89
CA VAL A 13 6.90 -24.59 -11.57
C VAL A 13 7.62 -24.43 -10.23
N PRO A 14 8.72 -23.67 -10.17
CA PRO A 14 9.43 -23.42 -8.93
C PRO A 14 8.45 -22.86 -7.89
N ARG A 15 8.41 -23.45 -6.69
CA ARG A 15 7.52 -23.02 -5.57
C ARG A 15 7.60 -21.52 -5.28
N GLN A 16 8.75 -20.90 -5.57
CA GLN A 16 8.96 -19.46 -5.45
C GLN A 16 8.05 -18.62 -6.36
N ILE A 17 7.79 -19.06 -7.60
CA ILE A 17 6.92 -18.34 -8.54
C ILE A 17 5.47 -18.39 -8.06
N LEU A 18 5.02 -19.56 -7.58
CA LEU A 18 3.69 -19.71 -6.99
C LEU A 18 3.50 -18.82 -5.75
N TYR A 19 4.53 -18.71 -4.90
CA TYR A 19 4.49 -17.81 -3.74
C TYR A 19 4.39 -16.34 -4.15
N CYS A 20 5.14 -15.91 -5.17
CA CYS A 20 5.04 -14.55 -5.69
C CYS A 20 3.64 -14.24 -6.26
N ILE A 21 3.06 -15.17 -7.03
CA ILE A 21 1.70 -15.02 -7.58
C ILE A 21 0.68 -14.93 -6.43
N PHE A 22 0.79 -15.80 -5.44
CA PHE A 22 -0.09 -15.78 -4.28
C PHE A 22 -0.03 -14.43 -3.53
N VAL A 23 1.17 -13.90 -3.28
CA VAL A 23 1.36 -12.59 -2.62
C VAL A 23 0.74 -11.47 -3.44
N ILE A 24 0.90 -11.48 -4.77
CA ILE A 24 0.27 -10.50 -5.66
C ILE A 24 -1.25 -10.61 -5.58
N CYS A 25 -1.82 -11.81 -5.65
CA CYS A 25 -3.27 -12.00 -5.53
C CYS A 25 -3.81 -11.52 -4.18
N CYS A 26 -3.10 -11.77 -3.07
CA CYS A 26 -3.48 -11.25 -1.76
C CYS A 26 -3.45 -9.71 -1.74
N ALA A 27 -2.43 -9.10 -2.34
CA ALA A 27 -2.33 -7.64 -2.44
C ALA A 27 -3.48 -7.05 -3.27
N ASP A 28 -3.80 -7.65 -4.42
CA ASP A 28 -4.90 -7.22 -5.28
C ASP A 28 -6.26 -7.32 -4.56
N LEU A 29 -6.49 -8.42 -3.84
CA LEU A 29 -7.70 -8.59 -3.03
C LEU A 29 -7.80 -7.55 -1.92
N LEU A 30 -6.69 -7.23 -1.24
CA LEU A 30 -6.66 -6.19 -0.22
C LEU A 30 -7.04 -4.82 -0.80
N VAL A 31 -6.53 -4.48 -1.98
CA VAL A 31 -6.88 -3.23 -2.68
C VAL A 31 -8.36 -3.22 -3.10
N LEU A 32 -8.90 -4.34 -3.59
CA LEU A 32 -10.31 -4.45 -3.96
C LEU A 32 -11.24 -4.30 -2.74
N CYS A 33 -10.87 -4.89 -1.60
CA CYS A 33 -11.59 -4.69 -0.35
C CYS A 33 -11.58 -3.22 0.09
N ASP A 34 -10.43 -2.56 0.02
CA ASP A 34 -10.29 -1.15 0.36
C ASP A 34 -11.18 -0.25 -0.51
N LEU A 35 -11.16 -0.46 -1.83
CA LEU A 35 -12.04 0.26 -2.76
C LEU A 35 -13.52 0.05 -2.47
N SER A 36 -13.91 -1.17 -2.08
CA SER A 36 -15.29 -1.49 -1.71
C SER A 36 -15.73 -0.75 -0.45
N LEU A 37 -14.85 -0.67 0.57
CA LEU A 37 -15.09 0.11 1.79
C LEU A 37 -15.20 1.61 1.49
N LEU A 38 -14.36 2.13 0.60
CA LEU A 38 -14.43 3.51 0.15
C LEU A 38 -15.79 3.81 -0.50
N VAL A 39 -16.26 2.95 -1.40
CA VAL A 39 -17.58 3.10 -2.04
C VAL A 39 -18.69 3.06 -1.01
N HIS A 40 -18.66 2.12 -0.07
CA HIS A 40 -19.64 2.07 1.02
C HIS A 40 -19.63 3.35 1.85
N PHE A 41 -18.45 3.87 2.22
CA PHE A 41 -18.32 5.12 2.96
C PHE A 41 -18.87 6.32 2.16
N GLN A 42 -18.63 6.37 0.85
CA GLN A 42 -19.15 7.43 -0.02
C GLN A 42 -20.67 7.42 -0.14
N ILE A 43 -21.29 6.24 -0.17
CA ILE A 43 -22.74 6.06 -0.26
C ILE A 43 -23.41 6.32 1.10
N SER A 44 -22.95 5.65 2.15
CA SER A 44 -23.58 5.73 3.47
C SER A 44 -23.26 7.02 4.20
N LYS A 45 -22.17 7.71 3.83
CA LYS A 45 -21.61 8.89 4.53
C LYS A 45 -21.28 8.65 6.01
N GLN A 46 -21.35 7.40 6.45
CA GLN A 46 -21.11 6.95 7.83
C GLN A 46 -20.16 5.75 7.82
N TRP A 47 -19.36 5.67 8.86
CA TRP A 47 -18.41 4.60 9.12
C TRP A 47 -18.91 3.72 10.25
N ILE A 48 -19.28 2.49 9.93
CA ILE A 48 -19.84 1.51 10.88
C ILE A 48 -18.85 0.42 11.30
N PHE A 49 -17.70 0.35 10.63
CA PHE A 49 -16.73 -0.75 10.76
C PHE A 49 -15.76 -0.59 11.95
N GLY A 50 -15.92 0.48 12.74
CA GLY A 50 -15.10 0.74 13.92
C GLY A 50 -13.71 1.31 13.62
N GLU A 51 -12.98 1.62 14.68
CA GLU A 51 -11.69 2.33 14.62
C GLU A 51 -10.58 1.48 13.97
N THR A 52 -10.52 0.17 14.26
CA THR A 52 -9.49 -0.72 13.71
C THR A 52 -9.56 -0.77 12.19
N ILE A 53 -10.76 -0.91 11.62
CA ILE A 53 -10.93 -0.96 10.17
C ILE A 53 -10.67 0.43 9.56
N CYS A 54 -10.97 1.53 10.26
CA CYS A 54 -10.63 2.89 9.83
C CYS A 54 -9.10 3.09 9.71
N LYS A 55 -8.33 2.63 10.69
CA LYS A 55 -6.86 2.66 10.64
C LYS A 55 -6.31 1.80 9.51
N MET A 56 -6.84 0.58 9.36
CA MET A 56 -6.43 -0.33 8.29
C MET A 56 -6.74 0.23 6.89
N PHE A 57 -7.89 0.88 6.72
CA PHE A 57 -8.29 1.54 5.48
C PHE A 57 -7.24 2.56 5.01
N TYR A 58 -6.91 3.53 5.87
CA TYR A 58 -5.89 4.52 5.50
C TYR A 58 -4.48 3.93 5.35
N CYS A 59 -4.13 2.90 6.12
CA CYS A 59 -2.88 2.17 5.95
C CYS A 59 -2.79 1.50 4.57
N VAL A 60 -3.86 0.83 4.12
CA VAL A 60 -3.89 0.18 2.79
C VAL A 60 -3.86 1.22 1.67
N GLU A 61 -4.54 2.35 1.82
CA GLU A 61 -4.49 3.46 0.86
C GLU A 61 -3.05 3.98 0.65
N VAL A 62 -2.29 4.13 1.75
CA VAL A 62 -0.89 4.53 1.72
C VAL A 62 -0.05 3.47 1.01
N LEU A 63 -0.19 2.20 1.38
CA LEU A 63 0.55 1.11 0.73
C LEU A 63 0.29 1.05 -0.78
N ASN A 64 -0.96 1.21 -1.21
CA ASN A 64 -1.34 1.19 -2.63
C ASN A 64 -0.61 2.29 -3.44
N LYS A 65 -0.47 3.49 -2.88
CA LYS A 65 0.27 4.60 -3.52
C LYS A 65 1.76 4.32 -3.70
N PHE A 66 2.34 3.41 -2.89
CA PHE A 66 3.76 3.02 -3.00
C PHE A 66 3.98 1.75 -3.82
N LEU A 67 3.02 0.83 -3.85
CA LEU A 67 3.12 -0.41 -4.62
C LEU A 67 3.31 -0.16 -6.12
N ILE A 68 2.58 0.81 -6.69
CA ILE A 68 2.66 1.14 -8.13
C ILE A 68 4.04 1.72 -8.51
N PRO A 69 4.57 2.77 -7.84
CA PRO A 69 5.93 3.25 -8.11
C PRO A 69 7.01 2.20 -7.88
N LEU A 70 6.89 1.37 -6.83
CA LEU A 70 7.86 0.31 -6.56
C LEU A 70 7.87 -0.75 -7.68
N ALA A 71 6.70 -1.20 -8.13
CA ALA A 71 6.59 -2.12 -9.26
C ALA A 71 7.23 -1.53 -10.53
N LEU A 72 7.00 -0.25 -10.82
CA LEU A 72 7.61 0.44 -11.96
C LEU A 72 9.15 0.55 -11.85
N VAL A 73 9.69 0.79 -10.65
CA VAL A 73 11.15 0.78 -10.41
C VAL A 73 11.72 -0.63 -10.62
N HIS A 74 11.02 -1.67 -10.18
CA HIS A 74 11.45 -3.05 -10.42
C HIS A 74 11.44 -3.43 -11.91
N ILE A 75 10.38 -3.07 -12.63
CA ILE A 75 10.24 -3.31 -14.08
C ILE A 75 11.32 -2.55 -14.85
N SER A 76 11.46 -1.24 -14.62
CA SER A 76 12.47 -0.42 -15.30
C SER A 76 13.88 -0.95 -15.06
N ARG A 77 14.21 -1.36 -13.84
CA ARG A 77 15.52 -1.94 -13.52
C ARG A 77 15.76 -3.28 -14.21
N ALA A 78 14.74 -4.14 -14.30
CA ALA A 78 14.84 -5.39 -15.04
C ALA A 78 15.09 -5.13 -16.53
N SER A 79 14.35 -4.18 -17.13
CA SER A 79 14.51 -3.77 -18.52
C SER A 79 15.87 -3.11 -18.81
N TYR A 80 16.37 -2.25 -17.92
CA TYR A 80 17.70 -1.66 -18.04
C TYR A 80 18.79 -2.73 -17.97
N LYS A 81 18.67 -3.71 -17.07
CA LYS A 81 19.63 -4.81 -16.95
C LYS A 81 19.60 -5.74 -18.17
N SER A 82 18.44 -5.96 -18.80
CA SER A 82 18.33 -6.81 -19.99
C SER A 82 18.83 -6.13 -21.26
N VAL A 83 18.69 -4.80 -21.38
CA VAL A 83 19.16 -4.02 -22.55
C VAL A 83 20.64 -3.66 -22.44
N SER A 84 21.16 -3.50 -21.22
CA SER A 84 22.58 -3.39 -20.93
C SER A 84 23.28 -4.73 -21.18
N MET A 85 23.52 -5.08 -22.45
CA MET A 85 24.48 -6.12 -22.80
C MET A 85 25.85 -5.69 -22.26
N GLN A 86 26.45 -6.53 -21.40
CA GLN A 86 27.88 -6.66 -21.17
C GLN A 86 28.73 -5.40 -21.40
N ASP A 87 28.86 -4.53 -20.38
CA ASP A 87 30.12 -3.81 -20.18
C ASP A 87 30.25 -3.15 -18.79
N ASN A 88 31.30 -3.54 -18.08
CA ASN A 88 32.10 -2.70 -17.18
C ASN A 88 31.42 -1.76 -16.16
N LEU A 89 30.29 -2.13 -15.55
CA LEU A 89 29.83 -1.49 -14.31
C LEU A 89 30.36 -2.24 -13.09
N LYS A 90 31.67 -2.04 -12.87
CA LYS A 90 32.37 -2.03 -11.59
C LYS A 90 31.42 -1.78 -10.43
N ASP A 91 31.44 -2.68 -9.45
CA ASP A 91 30.77 -2.62 -8.14
C ASP A 91 30.07 -1.28 -7.84
N ARG A 92 28.83 -1.09 -8.34
CA ARG A 92 27.91 -0.24 -7.59
C ARG A 92 27.77 -0.95 -6.25
N PRO A 93 28.21 -0.35 -5.14
CA PRO A 93 28.32 -1.08 -3.89
C PRO A 93 26.94 -1.60 -3.59
N ARG A 94 26.78 -2.94 -3.53
CA ARG A 94 25.50 -3.58 -3.18
C ARG A 94 24.91 -2.93 -1.93
N ALA A 95 25.79 -2.46 -1.04
CA ALA A 95 25.50 -1.59 0.08
C ALA A 95 24.62 -0.37 -0.27
N CYS A 96 24.93 0.44 -1.29
CA CYS A 96 24.12 1.63 -1.63
C CYS A 96 22.69 1.27 -2.06
N MET A 97 22.49 0.17 -2.78
CA MET A 97 21.14 -0.29 -3.12
C MET A 97 20.41 -0.94 -1.95
N ILE A 98 21.11 -1.68 -1.09
CA ILE A 98 20.56 -2.21 0.14
C ILE A 98 20.12 -1.03 1.04
N THR A 99 20.97 -0.01 1.19
CA THR A 99 20.68 1.21 1.94
C THR A 99 19.48 1.95 1.35
N ALA A 100 19.38 2.10 0.03
CA ALA A 100 18.22 2.74 -0.60
C ALA A 100 16.92 1.97 -0.37
N ASN A 101 16.94 0.63 -0.45
CA ASN A 101 15.78 -0.20 -0.15
C ASN A 101 15.39 -0.15 1.33
N ILE A 102 16.37 -0.17 2.25
CA ILE A 102 16.13 -0.02 3.69
C ILE A 102 15.54 1.35 3.98
N LEU A 103 16.06 2.41 3.37
CA LEU A 103 15.55 3.76 3.53
C LEU A 103 14.10 3.87 3.01
N ALA A 104 13.81 3.29 1.84
CA ALA A 104 12.46 3.24 1.30
C ALA A 104 11.49 2.43 2.18
N ALA A 105 11.94 1.30 2.73
CA ALA A 105 11.14 0.53 3.68
C ALA A 105 10.89 1.31 4.98
N ALA A 106 11.91 2.00 5.50
CA ALA A 106 11.81 2.83 6.68
C ALA A 106 10.86 4.01 6.47
N THR A 107 10.90 4.68 5.30
CA THR A 107 9.98 5.78 5.00
C THR A 107 8.53 5.29 4.91
N VAL A 108 8.28 4.14 4.25
CA VAL A 108 6.95 3.53 4.19
C VAL A 108 6.46 3.15 5.60
N LEU A 109 7.31 2.54 6.43
CA LEU A 109 6.97 2.19 7.82
C LEU A 109 6.63 3.44 8.66
N MET A 110 7.44 4.49 8.55
CA MET A 110 7.18 5.74 9.26
C MET A 110 5.87 6.39 8.83
N LEU A 111 5.56 6.35 7.53
CA LEU A 111 4.27 6.84 7.01
C LEU A 111 3.10 5.99 7.51
N MET A 112 3.24 4.67 7.57
CA MET A 112 2.23 3.76 8.11
C MET A 112 1.94 4.04 9.59
N VAL A 113 2.99 4.23 10.40
CA VAL A 113 2.85 4.59 11.82
C VAL A 113 2.19 5.96 11.97
N PHE A 114 2.61 6.94 11.18
CA PHE A 114 2.02 8.27 11.16
C PHE A 114 0.52 8.19 10.84
N VAL A 115 0.16 7.47 9.78
CA VAL A 115 -1.22 7.32 9.36
C VAL A 115 -2.06 6.57 10.39
N GLY A 116 -1.54 5.50 10.98
CA GLY A 116 -2.22 4.76 12.05
C GLY A 116 -2.42 5.57 13.34
N TYR A 117 -1.53 6.51 13.63
CA TYR A 117 -1.64 7.38 14.81
C TYR A 117 -2.66 8.52 14.61
N PHE A 118 -2.67 9.12 13.41
CA PHE A 118 -3.52 10.29 13.12
C PHE A 118 -4.89 9.93 12.52
N SER A 119 -5.12 8.67 12.13
CA SER A 119 -6.45 8.20 11.75
C SER A 119 -7.26 7.82 12.99
N ASN A 120 -8.44 8.41 13.11
CA ASN A 120 -9.35 8.12 14.20
C ASN A 120 -10.81 8.17 13.72
N THR A 121 -11.69 7.46 14.43
CA THR A 121 -13.13 7.57 14.22
C THR A 121 -13.69 8.68 15.08
N ASN A 122 -14.29 9.69 14.47
CA ASN A 122 -14.96 10.78 15.17
C ASN A 122 -16.48 10.62 15.03
N SER A 123 -17.20 10.74 16.15
CA SER A 123 -18.66 10.76 16.17
C SER A 123 -19.16 12.19 16.29
N TYR A 124 -19.98 12.64 15.35
CA TYR A 124 -20.66 13.94 15.41
C TYR A 124 -22.18 13.77 15.33
N TRP A 125 -22.91 14.69 15.95
CA TRP A 125 -24.37 14.66 15.98
C TRP A 125 -24.91 15.47 14.81
N VAL A 126 -25.58 14.83 13.86
CA VAL A 126 -26.34 15.52 12.80
C VAL A 126 -27.79 15.17 12.95
N ARG A 127 -28.63 16.18 13.18
CA ARG A 127 -30.08 16.05 13.10
C ARG A 127 -30.61 14.88 13.95
N GLU A 128 -30.16 14.86 15.21
CA GLU A 128 -30.55 13.90 16.26
C GLU A 128 -30.06 12.44 16.10
N LYS A 129 -29.21 12.14 15.10
CA LYS A 129 -28.56 10.83 14.97
C LYS A 129 -27.04 10.94 15.15
N PRO A 130 -26.41 10.08 15.96
CA PRO A 130 -24.96 10.01 16.05
C PRO A 130 -24.42 9.43 14.74
N MET A 131 -23.55 10.17 14.06
CA MET A 131 -22.90 9.77 12.83
C MET A 131 -21.41 9.61 13.09
N THR A 132 -20.89 8.41 12.89
CA THR A 132 -19.46 8.12 13.05
C THR A 132 -18.81 8.22 11.68
N VAL A 133 -17.67 8.90 11.58
CA VAL A 133 -16.84 8.93 10.37
C VAL A 133 -15.43 8.52 10.69
N CYS A 134 -14.79 7.86 9.72
CA CYS A 134 -13.36 7.66 9.72
C CYS A 134 -12.70 8.95 9.23
N ASN A 135 -11.89 9.59 10.07
CA ASN A 135 -11.28 10.87 9.74
C ASN A 135 -9.76 10.80 9.93
N PHE A 136 -9.06 11.48 9.03
CA PHE A 136 -7.62 11.67 9.13
C PHE A 136 -7.35 13.05 9.75
N ASN A 137 -6.84 13.08 10.98
CA ASN A 137 -6.59 14.31 11.74
C ASN A 137 -5.08 14.57 11.82
N PRO A 138 -4.42 15.09 10.77
CA PRO A 138 -3.01 15.45 10.86
C PRO A 138 -2.80 16.52 11.94
N PRO A 139 -1.59 16.60 12.52
CA PRO A 139 -1.30 17.62 13.53
C PRO A 139 -1.60 19.01 12.94
N PRO A 140 -2.23 19.91 13.72
CA PRO A 140 -2.57 21.24 13.23
C PRO A 140 -1.29 21.93 12.76
N TYR A 141 -1.32 22.47 11.54
CA TYR A 141 -0.23 23.30 11.04
C TYR A 141 0.05 24.40 12.08
N TYR A 142 1.29 24.47 12.59
CA TYR A 142 1.78 25.53 13.48
C TYR A 142 1.90 26.89 12.76
N GLY A 143 0.89 27.26 11.96
CA GLY A 143 0.90 28.39 11.05
C GLY A 143 -0.28 29.33 11.30
N LYS A 144 -0.53 29.71 12.55
CA LYS A 144 -1.30 30.92 12.96
C LYS A 144 -0.88 31.36 14.38
N ILE A 145 0.42 31.49 14.62
CA ILE A 145 0.96 32.22 15.78
C ILE A 145 1.70 33.47 15.28
N TYR A 146 1.09 34.24 14.38
CA TYR A 146 1.31 35.68 14.24
C TYR A 146 -0.01 36.25 13.70
N GLY A 147 -0.54 37.24 14.41
CA GLY A 147 -1.86 37.84 14.19
C GLY A 147 -2.00 38.62 12.89
#